data_AF-A0A7K2QE81-F1
#
_entry.id   AF-A0A7K2QE81-F1
#
_cell.length_a   1.000
_cell.length_b   1.000
_cell.length_c   1.000
_cell.angle_alpha   90.00
_cell.angle_beta   90.00
_cell.angle_gamma   90.00
#
_symmetry.space_group_name_H-M   'P 1'
#
loop_
_entity.id
_entity.type
_entity.pdbx_description
1 polymer ?
#
loop_
_entity_poly.entity_id
_entity_poly.type
_entity_poly.pdbx_seq_one_letter_code
_entity_poly.pdbx_strand_id
1 'polypeptide(L)'
;FADLRVFDLLYGGNLSERGQDTLAGYNVNSVALQIPKAQLALKGNPGRNPVIGVWSTTERQGVQVSDSRDKAHGDRWKQVSRLGNPLVNEVVVPLKYKDAFNTLNPDQDRTVQPVVDKVLDPILPKLIQQVYGVPAPATPRRDLFEIYLTGICKACGPIQADLNAHSLNKDAKRRDIVPAEELRLNMNVAPTANPNRYGVLAGDLAGFPNGRRLTDDVIDI
;
A
#
# COMPACT_ATOMS: atom_id res chain seq x y z
N PHE A 1 -5.45 -9.35 0.54
CA PHE A 1 -5.91 -9.34 1.93
C PHE A 1 -4.90 -10.19 2.69
N ALA A 2 -4.24 -9.63 3.69
CA ALA A 2 -3.42 -10.42 4.60
C ALA A 2 -4.31 -10.78 5.79
N ASP A 3 -4.37 -12.06 6.13
CA ASP A 3 -5.07 -12.48 7.34
C ASP A 3 -4.34 -11.91 8.57
N LEU A 4 -5.06 -11.09 9.36
CA LEU A 4 -4.51 -10.41 10.53
C LEU A 4 -4.24 -11.34 11.71
N ARG A 5 -4.55 -12.63 11.62
CA ARG A 5 -4.15 -13.61 12.63
C ARG A 5 -2.61 -13.74 12.78
N VAL A 6 -1.80 -13.08 11.94
CA VAL A 6 -0.37 -12.86 12.20
C VAL A 6 -0.12 -12.21 13.57
N PHE A 7 -1.08 -11.43 14.05
CA PHE A 7 -1.07 -10.82 15.38
C PHE A 7 -1.75 -11.65 16.47
N ASP A 8 -2.33 -12.81 16.14
CA ASP A 8 -2.80 -13.83 17.10
C ASP A 8 -1.59 -14.59 17.72
N LEU A 9 -0.48 -13.86 17.90
CA LEU A 9 0.86 -14.21 18.36
C LEU A 9 1.74 -14.99 17.36
N LEU A 10 1.91 -14.51 16.12
CA LEU A 10 2.76 -15.12 15.08
C LEU A 10 2.56 -16.66 14.95
N TYR A 11 1.30 -17.07 15.01
CA TYR A 11 0.74 -18.37 14.64
C TYR A 11 1.25 -19.60 15.43
N GLY A 12 1.28 -19.50 16.75
CA GLY A 12 1.42 -20.66 17.67
C GLY A 12 2.81 -20.86 18.29
N GLY A 13 3.74 -19.91 18.13
CA GLY A 13 5.03 -19.86 18.86
C GLY A 13 6.16 -20.77 18.34
N ASN A 14 5.87 -21.75 17.47
CA ASN A 14 6.88 -22.61 16.81
C ASN A 14 6.67 -22.72 15.28
N LEU A 15 5.91 -21.80 14.66
CA LEU A 15 5.52 -21.84 13.24
C LEU A 15 4.73 -23.10 12.83
N SER A 16 4.08 -23.79 13.78
CA SER A 16 3.30 -25.00 13.48
C SER A 16 1.99 -24.71 12.75
N GLU A 17 1.45 -23.50 12.89
CA GLU A 17 0.27 -23.07 12.14
C GLU A 17 0.70 -22.36 10.86
N ARG A 18 -0.09 -22.58 9.80
CA ARG A 18 0.08 -21.91 8.51
C ARG A 18 -1.02 -20.87 8.34
N GLY A 19 -0.71 -19.78 7.64
CA GLY A 19 -1.73 -18.81 7.22
C GLY A 19 -2.82 -19.54 6.43
N GLN A 20 -4.09 -19.37 6.83
CA GLN A 20 -5.20 -19.88 6.05
C GLN A 20 -5.74 -18.76 5.18
N ASP A 21 -6.01 -19.09 3.92
CA ASP A 21 -6.78 -18.21 3.04
C ASP A 21 -8.24 -18.22 3.51
N THR A 22 -8.62 -17.20 4.28
CA THR A 22 -9.98 -17.06 4.82
C THR A 22 -11.02 -16.73 3.75
N LEU A 23 -10.58 -16.45 2.51
CA LEU A 23 -11.45 -16.23 1.36
C LEU A 23 -11.57 -17.47 0.48
N ALA A 24 -10.75 -18.51 0.69
CA ALA A 24 -10.81 -19.74 -0.08
C ALA A 24 -12.18 -20.41 0.08
N GLY A 25 -12.79 -20.78 -1.05
CA GLY A 25 -14.11 -21.41 -1.08
C GLY A 25 -15.30 -20.45 -0.99
N TYR A 26 -15.06 -19.14 -0.83
CA TYR A 26 -16.11 -18.12 -0.88
C TYR A 26 -16.19 -17.45 -2.26
N ASN A 27 -17.39 -17.05 -2.65
CA ASN A 27 -17.60 -16.21 -3.82
C ASN A 27 -17.15 -14.77 -3.51
N VAL A 28 -16.31 -14.20 -4.35
CA VAL A 28 -15.89 -12.79 -4.28
C VAL A 28 -16.47 -12.01 -5.45
N ASN A 29 -16.96 -10.80 -5.18
CA ASN A 29 -17.34 -9.86 -6.24
C ASN A 29 -16.09 -9.14 -6.73
N SER A 30 -15.90 -9.09 -8.05
CA SER A 30 -14.76 -8.42 -8.67
C SER A 30 -15.23 -7.47 -9.76
N VAL A 31 -14.59 -6.30 -9.84
CA VAL A 31 -14.76 -5.34 -10.92
C VAL A 31 -13.42 -5.19 -11.61
N ALA A 32 -13.39 -5.39 -12.93
CA ALA A 32 -12.22 -5.20 -13.76
C ALA A 32 -12.48 -4.07 -14.76
N LEU A 33 -11.54 -3.14 -14.86
CA LEU A 33 -11.62 -1.99 -15.77
C LEU A 33 -10.42 -1.99 -16.71
N GLN A 34 -10.69 -1.81 -18.00
CA GLN A 34 -9.65 -1.57 -18.99
C GLN A 34 -9.64 -0.09 -19.35
N ILE A 35 -8.56 0.60 -18.98
CA ILE A 35 -8.41 2.04 -19.17
C ILE A 35 -7.20 2.30 -20.08
N PRO A 36 -7.33 3.09 -21.15
CA PRO A 36 -6.18 3.50 -21.96
C PRO A 36 -5.13 4.23 -21.11
N LYS A 37 -3.85 3.86 -21.25
CA LYS A 37 -2.73 4.49 -20.50
C LYS A 37 -2.71 6.02 -20.65
N ALA A 38 -3.11 6.54 -21.80
CA ALA A 38 -3.20 7.99 -22.04
C ALA A 38 -4.29 8.70 -21.22
N GLN A 39 -5.29 7.99 -20.69
CA GLN A 39 -6.26 8.60 -19.76
C GLN A 39 -5.72 8.67 -18.32
N LEU A 40 -4.74 7.81 -18.00
CA LEU A 40 -4.15 7.74 -16.66
C LEU A 40 -2.88 8.59 -16.56
N ALA A 41 -2.08 8.66 -17.63
CA ALA A 41 -0.82 9.37 -17.64
C ALA A 41 -1.02 10.89 -17.50
N LEU A 42 -0.16 11.54 -16.72
CA LEU A 42 -0.12 13.00 -16.63
C LEU A 42 0.06 13.60 -18.03
N LYS A 43 -0.76 14.60 -18.37
CA LYS A 43 -0.84 15.23 -19.71
C LYS A 43 -1.07 14.23 -20.87
N GLY A 44 -1.65 13.06 -20.57
CA GLY A 44 -1.96 12.01 -21.53
C GLY A 44 -0.77 11.39 -22.26
N ASN A 45 0.45 11.53 -21.71
CA ASN A 45 1.66 11.02 -22.33
C ASN A 45 2.35 9.96 -21.44
N PRO A 46 2.02 8.67 -21.59
CA PRO A 46 2.62 7.60 -20.77
C PRO A 46 4.12 7.41 -21.05
N GLY A 47 4.62 7.76 -22.24
CA GLY A 47 6.06 7.72 -22.53
C GLY A 47 6.86 8.75 -21.72
N ARG A 48 6.24 9.91 -21.42
CA ARG A 48 6.85 11.01 -20.67
C ARG A 48 6.52 11.00 -19.18
N ASN A 49 5.34 10.50 -18.83
CA ASN A 49 4.81 10.41 -17.47
C ASN A 49 4.26 9.00 -17.23
N PRO A 50 5.15 8.01 -17.03
CA PRO A 50 4.77 6.61 -17.00
C PRO A 50 4.16 6.12 -15.70
N VAL A 51 4.34 6.86 -14.61
CA VAL A 51 3.97 6.42 -13.26
C VAL A 51 2.62 6.99 -12.85
N ILE A 52 1.78 6.11 -12.31
CA ILE A 52 0.54 6.48 -11.62
C ILE A 52 0.55 5.93 -10.20
N GLY A 53 -0.23 6.59 -9.34
CA GLY A 53 -0.54 6.15 -7.99
C GLY A 53 -2.02 5.81 -7.90
N VAL A 54 -2.34 4.72 -7.19
CA VAL A 54 -3.70 4.21 -7.04
C VAL A 54 -3.91 3.81 -5.59
N TRP A 55 -5.04 4.22 -5.03
CA TRP A 55 -5.53 3.71 -3.76
C TRP A 55 -7.04 3.51 -3.89
N SER A 56 -7.57 2.61 -3.07
CA SER A 56 -9.01 2.39 -2.94
C SER A 56 -9.51 3.10 -1.71
N THR A 57 -10.77 3.54 -1.74
CA THR A 57 -11.45 4.17 -0.61
C THR A 57 -12.79 3.49 -0.38
N THR A 58 -13.22 3.47 0.87
CA THR A 58 -14.62 3.19 1.23
C THR A 58 -15.19 4.44 1.86
N GLU A 59 -16.33 4.88 1.34
CA GLU A 59 -17.02 6.07 1.84
C GLU A 59 -18.35 5.69 2.49
N ARG A 60 -18.76 6.46 3.49
CA ARG A 60 -20.08 6.35 4.12
C ARG A 60 -20.71 7.72 4.26
N GLN A 61 -22.02 7.80 4.04
CA GLN A 61 -22.80 8.97 4.42
C GLN A 61 -22.94 9.01 5.94
N GLY A 62 -22.64 10.18 6.52
CA GLY A 62 -22.82 10.38 7.95
C GLY A 62 -24.30 10.50 8.33
N VAL A 63 -24.63 10.20 9.57
CA VAL A 63 -25.90 10.61 10.17
C VAL A 63 -25.65 11.88 10.96
N GLN A 64 -26.34 12.96 10.63
CA GLN A 64 -26.28 14.18 11.44
C GLN A 64 -27.29 14.03 12.57
N VAL A 65 -26.80 13.77 13.79
CA VAL A 65 -27.65 13.76 14.98
C VAL A 65 -27.86 15.21 15.39
N SER A 66 -29.09 15.71 15.24
CA SER A 66 -29.51 17.00 15.77
C SER A 66 -30.53 16.77 16.89
N ASP A 67 -30.62 17.67 17.87
CA ASP A 67 -31.66 17.67 18.91
C ASP A 67 -33.07 17.95 18.36
N SER A 68 -33.21 18.18 17.05
CA SER A 68 -34.48 18.36 16.38
C SER A 68 -35.04 17.02 15.92
N ARG A 69 -36.36 16.84 15.95
CA ARG A 69 -37.05 15.61 15.50
C ARG A 69 -36.81 15.28 14.03
N ASP A 70 -36.17 16.17 13.28
CA ASP A 70 -35.74 15.95 11.90
C ASP A 70 -34.38 15.24 11.86
N LYS A 71 -34.41 13.94 11.56
CA LYS A 71 -33.22 13.18 11.18
C LYS A 71 -32.82 13.61 9.75
N ALA A 72 -32.00 14.64 9.63
CA ALA A 72 -31.35 14.94 8.36
C ALA A 72 -30.26 13.88 8.11
N HIS A 73 -30.41 13.09 7.05
CA HIS A 73 -29.31 12.28 6.54
C HIS A 73 -28.19 13.25 6.11
N GLY A 74 -26.95 12.98 6.53
CA GLY A 74 -25.82 13.80 6.11
C GLY A 74 -25.53 13.55 4.64
N ASP A 75 -25.84 14.51 3.77
CA ASP A 75 -25.68 14.38 2.31
C ASP A 75 -24.22 14.23 1.83
N ARG A 76 -23.25 14.35 2.75
CA ARG A 76 -21.81 14.27 2.42
C ARG A 76 -21.25 12.89 2.73
N TRP A 77 -20.74 12.24 1.69
CA TRP A 77 -19.88 11.08 1.79
C TRP A 77 -18.58 11.44 2.53
N LYS A 78 -18.15 10.56 3.42
CA LYS A 78 -16.87 10.66 4.13
C LYS A 78 -16.10 9.36 3.94
N GLN A 79 -14.83 9.46 3.58
CA GLN A 79 -13.92 8.32 3.58
C GLN A 79 -13.79 7.77 5.00
N VAL A 80 -14.03 6.47 5.15
CA VAL A 80 -13.90 5.73 6.42
C VAL A 80 -12.81 4.67 6.37
N SER A 81 -12.32 4.35 5.17
CA SER A 81 -11.20 3.45 4.97
C SER A 81 -10.51 3.76 3.66
N ARG A 82 -9.21 3.47 3.59
CA ARG A 82 -8.45 3.46 2.36
C ARG A 82 -7.39 2.37 2.36
N LEU A 83 -6.97 1.96 1.17
CA LEU A 83 -5.91 0.99 1.00
C LEU A 83 -5.16 1.21 -0.33
N GLY A 84 -3.86 1.44 -0.25
CA GLY A 84 -2.93 1.30 -1.37
C GLY A 84 -2.16 -0.03 -1.28
N ASN A 85 -1.05 0.01 -0.58
CA ASN A 85 -0.17 -1.12 -0.29
C ASN A 85 -0.83 -2.07 0.73
N PRO A 86 -0.90 -3.37 0.44
CA PRO A 86 -1.67 -4.32 1.24
C PRO A 86 -1.31 -4.38 2.73
N LEU A 87 -0.05 -4.16 3.09
CA LEU A 87 0.40 -4.30 4.49
C LEU A 87 0.38 -3.01 5.30
N VAL A 88 0.25 -1.83 4.67
CA VAL A 88 0.43 -0.59 5.42
C VAL A 88 -0.72 -0.39 6.41
N ASN A 89 -1.96 -0.43 5.95
CA ASN A 89 -3.13 -0.33 6.84
C ASN A 89 -3.27 -1.55 7.78
N GLU A 90 -2.82 -2.72 7.34
CA GLU A 90 -3.05 -3.98 8.07
C GLU A 90 -2.02 -4.21 9.18
N VAL A 91 -0.73 -4.05 8.87
CA VAL A 91 0.39 -4.47 9.72
C VAL A 91 1.24 -3.29 10.21
N VAL A 92 1.44 -2.27 9.37
CA VAL A 92 2.39 -1.18 9.68
C VAL A 92 1.76 -0.11 10.55
N VAL A 93 0.56 0.35 10.21
CA VAL A 93 -0.14 1.42 10.93
C VAL A 93 -0.70 0.88 12.25
N PRO A 94 -0.29 1.43 13.41
CA PRO A 94 -0.82 1.00 14.70
C PRO A 94 -2.30 1.31 14.83
N LEU A 95 -3.05 0.45 15.52
CA LEU A 95 -4.49 0.57 15.70
C LEU A 95 -4.94 1.97 16.17
N LYS A 96 -4.20 2.58 17.11
CA LYS A 96 -4.47 3.93 17.64
C LYS A 96 -4.54 5.02 16.55
N TYR A 97 -3.83 4.83 15.43
CA TYR A 97 -3.74 5.81 14.35
C TYR A 97 -4.50 5.38 13.09
N LYS A 98 -5.11 4.18 13.08
CA LYS A 98 -5.83 3.66 11.89
C LYS A 98 -7.00 4.55 11.51
N ASP A 99 -7.78 5.06 12.45
CA ASP A 99 -8.93 5.93 12.14
C ASP A 99 -8.49 7.23 11.47
N ALA A 100 -7.43 7.87 11.98
CA ALA A 100 -6.87 9.06 11.38
C ALA A 100 -6.33 8.76 9.97
N PHE A 101 -5.49 7.73 9.83
CA PHE A 101 -4.95 7.31 8.53
C PHE A 101 -6.03 7.02 7.48
N ASN A 102 -7.09 6.31 7.89
CA ASN A 102 -8.19 5.90 7.02
C ASN A 102 -9.07 7.06 6.52
N THR A 103 -9.01 8.23 7.15
CA THR A 103 -9.80 9.41 6.77
C THR A 103 -9.04 10.42 5.91
N LEU A 104 -7.73 10.24 5.74
CA LEU A 104 -6.85 11.15 5.01
C LEU A 104 -6.70 10.74 3.54
N ASN A 105 -6.41 11.73 2.68
CA ASN A 105 -5.87 11.45 1.36
C ASN A 105 -4.38 11.10 1.47
N PRO A 106 -3.82 10.28 0.56
CA PRO A 106 -2.42 9.86 0.63
C PRO A 106 -1.39 10.99 0.72
N ASP A 107 -1.65 12.15 0.11
CA ASP A 107 -0.77 13.33 0.17
C ASP A 107 -0.63 13.94 1.57
N GLN A 108 -1.54 13.58 2.47
CA GLN A 108 -1.58 14.03 3.86
C GLN A 108 -0.89 13.05 4.81
N ASP A 109 -0.40 11.90 4.33
CA ASP A 109 0.17 10.85 5.19
C ASP A 109 1.38 11.32 5.97
N ARG A 110 2.20 12.16 5.34
CA ARG A 110 3.33 12.84 5.98
C ARG A 110 2.94 13.71 7.18
N THR A 111 1.66 14.06 7.35
CA THR A 111 1.18 14.81 8.52
C THR A 111 0.85 13.90 9.71
N VAL A 112 0.72 12.60 9.48
CA VAL A 112 0.58 11.59 10.53
C VAL A 112 1.94 10.97 10.78
N GLN A 113 2.78 11.70 11.51
CA GLN A 113 4.15 11.28 11.82
C GLN A 113 4.27 9.82 12.30
N PRO A 114 3.36 9.29 13.16
CA PRO A 114 3.42 7.90 13.58
C PRO A 114 3.30 6.87 12.45
N VAL A 115 2.60 7.17 11.35
CA VAL A 115 2.50 6.28 10.18
C VAL A 115 3.86 6.20 9.49
N VAL A 116 4.48 7.35 9.24
CA VAL A 116 5.81 7.45 8.63
C VAL A 116 6.87 6.75 9.50
N ASP A 117 6.83 7.01 10.81
CA ASP A 117 7.77 6.40 11.76
C ASP A 117 7.65 4.88 11.78
N LYS A 118 6.43 4.34 11.68
CA LYS A 118 6.19 2.90 11.70
C LYS A 118 6.52 2.19 10.40
N VAL A 119 6.54 2.90 9.27
CA VAL A 119 7.14 2.38 8.04
C VAL A 119 8.65 2.22 8.21
N LEU A 120 9.33 3.19 8.84
CA LEU A 120 10.78 3.14 9.08
C LEU A 120 11.17 2.20 10.22
N ASP A 121 10.30 2.00 11.20
CA ASP A 121 10.48 1.13 12.36
C ASP A 121 9.23 0.26 12.61
N PRO A 122 9.02 -0.77 11.77
CA PRO A 122 7.86 -1.65 11.87
C PRO A 122 7.93 -2.52 13.13
N ILE A 123 6.76 -2.76 13.74
CA ILE A 123 6.63 -3.55 14.97
C ILE A 123 6.88 -5.05 14.70
N LEU A 124 6.44 -5.55 13.54
CA LEU A 124 6.41 -6.99 13.25
C LEU A 124 7.80 -7.66 13.29
N PRO A 125 8.88 -7.13 12.66
CA PRO A 125 10.19 -7.77 12.75
C PRO A 125 10.74 -7.87 14.18
N LYS A 126 10.47 -6.86 15.02
CA LYS A 126 10.87 -6.88 16.45
C LYS A 126 10.14 -7.96 17.22
N LEU A 127 8.85 -8.15 16.95
CA LEU A 127 8.06 -9.22 17.55
C LEU A 127 8.57 -10.61 17.11
N ILE A 128 8.88 -10.78 15.81
CA ILE A 128 9.47 -12.03 15.29
C ILE A 128 10.80 -12.33 15.99
N GLN A 129 11.67 -11.33 16.17
CA GLN A 129 12.94 -11.51 16.89
C GLN A 129 12.72 -11.93 18.34
N GLN A 130 11.77 -11.31 19.04
CA GLN A 130 11.48 -11.63 20.44
C GLN A 130 10.91 -13.04 20.63
N VAL A 131 10.08 -13.51 19.70
CA VAL A 131 9.42 -14.83 19.81
C VAL A 131 10.30 -15.96 19.28
N TYR A 132 11.01 -15.75 18.15
CA TYR A 132 11.71 -16.81 17.42
C TYR A 132 13.24 -16.68 17.42
N GLY A 133 13.79 -15.58 17.94
CA GLY A 133 15.24 -15.33 17.91
C GLY A 133 15.80 -15.00 16.52
N VAL A 134 14.95 -14.84 15.50
CA VAL A 134 15.37 -14.41 14.16
C VAL A 134 15.74 -12.93 14.19
N PRO A 135 16.97 -12.54 13.84
CA PRO A 135 17.40 -11.14 13.92
C PRO A 135 16.50 -10.22 13.08
N ALA A 136 15.92 -9.19 13.72
CA ALA A 136 15.18 -8.17 12.99
C ALA A 136 16.16 -7.35 12.13
N PRO A 137 15.79 -7.01 10.88
CA PRO A 137 16.59 -6.11 10.06
C PRO A 137 16.79 -4.75 10.76
N ALA A 138 17.97 -4.15 10.57
CA ALA A 138 18.31 -2.87 11.19
C ALA A 138 17.36 -1.76 10.73
N THR A 139 17.01 -0.88 11.68
CA THR A 139 16.26 0.36 11.43
C THR A 139 17.22 1.54 11.26
N PRO A 140 16.87 2.58 10.48
CA PRO A 140 15.59 2.77 9.79
C PRO A 140 15.46 1.95 8.50
N ARG A 141 14.29 1.34 8.28
CA ARG A 141 13.91 0.61 7.05
C ARG A 141 13.62 1.56 5.89
N ARG A 142 14.68 2.15 5.35
CA ARG A 142 14.62 3.09 4.20
C ARG A 142 14.11 2.42 2.92
N ASP A 143 14.30 1.12 2.81
CA ASP A 143 13.73 0.27 1.77
C ASP A 143 12.19 0.22 1.86
N LEU A 144 11.61 0.03 3.05
CA LEU A 144 10.15 0.06 3.22
C LEU A 144 9.57 1.46 3.00
N PHE A 145 10.30 2.50 3.42
CA PHE A 145 9.93 3.88 3.11
C PHE A 145 9.90 4.14 1.60
N GLU A 146 10.90 3.60 0.88
CA GLU A 146 10.96 3.69 -0.57
C GLU A 146 9.80 2.94 -1.23
N ILE A 147 9.54 1.69 -0.83
CA ILE A 147 8.47 0.85 -1.37
C ILE A 147 7.08 1.46 -1.12
N TYR A 148 6.79 1.84 0.13
CA TYR A 148 5.43 2.24 0.52
C TYR A 148 5.14 3.72 0.30
N LEU A 149 6.12 4.62 0.46
CA LEU A 149 5.83 6.05 0.55
C LEU A 149 6.35 6.89 -0.62
N THR A 150 7.48 6.54 -1.26
CA THR A 150 8.01 7.36 -2.37
C THR A 150 7.90 6.69 -3.74
N GLY A 151 7.86 5.36 -3.76
CA GLY A 151 8.16 4.55 -4.93
C GLY A 151 9.65 4.38 -5.14
N ILE A 152 10.00 3.38 -5.94
CA ILE A 152 11.36 2.94 -6.22
C ILE A 152 11.96 3.79 -7.36
N CYS A 153 13.03 4.49 -7.03
CA CYS A 153 13.87 5.20 -7.99
C CYS A 153 15.32 5.26 -7.48
N LYS A 154 16.30 5.31 -8.37
CA LYS A 154 17.72 5.32 -7.96
C LYS A 154 18.08 6.47 -7.01
N ALA A 155 17.35 7.59 -7.11
CA ALA A 155 17.53 8.77 -6.25
C ALA A 155 16.62 8.80 -5.01
N CYS A 156 15.74 7.82 -4.84
CA CYS A 156 14.69 7.80 -3.82
C CYS A 156 15.11 7.05 -2.55
N GLY A 157 15.93 6.01 -2.69
CA GLY A 157 16.29 5.15 -1.57
C GLY A 157 17.37 4.13 -1.89
N PRO A 158 17.49 3.08 -1.07
CA PRO A 158 18.54 2.06 -1.24
C PRO A 158 18.34 1.21 -2.49
N ILE A 159 17.12 1.08 -3.04
CA ILE A 159 16.84 0.21 -4.19
C ILE A 159 17.29 0.90 -5.48
N GLN A 160 18.33 0.37 -6.12
CA GLN A 160 18.99 1.00 -7.26
C GLN A 160 18.27 0.72 -8.61
N ALA A 161 16.98 1.00 -8.69
CA ALA A 161 16.16 0.81 -9.88
C ALA A 161 15.25 2.02 -10.12
N ASP A 162 15.02 2.39 -11.38
CA ASP A 162 13.99 3.36 -11.75
C ASP A 162 12.73 2.60 -12.12
N LEU A 163 11.83 2.43 -11.15
CA LEU A 163 10.66 1.59 -11.32
C LEU A 163 9.40 2.44 -11.29
N ASN A 164 8.92 2.88 -10.13
CA ASN A 164 7.55 3.39 -10.00
C ASN A 164 7.43 4.65 -9.12
N ALA A 165 8.51 5.39 -8.88
CA ALA A 165 8.39 6.67 -8.19
C ALA A 165 7.77 7.75 -9.09
N HIS A 166 6.90 8.60 -8.53
CA HIS A 166 6.34 9.76 -9.25
C HIS A 166 7.40 10.73 -9.74
N SER A 167 8.58 10.71 -9.12
CA SER A 167 9.77 11.44 -9.52
C SER A 167 10.28 11.06 -10.92
N LEU A 168 9.80 9.95 -11.50
CA LEU A 168 10.10 9.51 -12.86
C LEU A 168 9.20 10.18 -13.91
N ASN A 169 8.11 10.84 -13.49
CA ASN A 169 7.25 11.63 -14.39
C ASN A 169 7.93 12.96 -14.72
N LYS A 170 8.21 13.22 -16.01
CA LYS A 170 8.95 14.42 -16.43
C LYS A 170 8.16 15.72 -16.22
N ASP A 171 6.83 15.65 -16.22
CA ASP A 171 5.97 16.81 -16.06
C ASP A 171 5.44 17.00 -14.65
N ALA A 172 5.75 16.08 -13.73
CA ALA A 172 5.36 16.20 -12.33
C ALA A 172 6.19 17.29 -11.64
N LYS A 173 5.51 18.16 -10.88
CA LYS A 173 6.16 19.19 -10.07
C LYS A 173 6.77 18.55 -8.84
N ARG A 174 8.10 18.64 -8.69
CA ARG A 174 8.82 17.99 -7.59
C ARG A 174 8.33 18.38 -6.20
N ARG A 175 7.93 19.64 -6.01
CA ARG A 175 7.37 20.14 -4.75
C ARG A 175 6.02 19.53 -4.38
N ASP A 176 5.29 18.98 -5.35
CA ASP A 176 3.98 18.37 -5.15
C ASP A 176 4.12 16.85 -4.91
N ILE A 177 5.32 16.29 -5.09
CA ILE A 177 5.63 14.89 -4.80
C ILE A 177 6.01 14.77 -3.34
N VAL A 178 5.15 14.12 -2.57
CA VAL A 178 5.31 13.91 -1.14
C VAL A 178 5.27 12.42 -0.81
N PRO A 179 5.86 12.00 0.33
CA PRO A 179 5.66 10.65 0.85
C PRO A 179 4.17 10.37 1.05
N ALA A 180 3.65 9.36 0.37
CA ALA A 180 2.23 9.02 0.32
C ALA A 180 2.04 7.50 0.22
N GLU A 181 1.12 6.95 1.00
CA GLU A 181 0.76 5.53 0.95
C GLU A 181 -0.21 5.30 -0.21
N GLU A 182 0.30 4.73 -1.30
CA GLU A 182 -0.46 4.38 -2.49
C GLU A 182 0.24 3.23 -3.24
N LEU A 183 -0.52 2.45 -4.02
CA LEU A 183 0.05 1.47 -4.91
C LEU A 183 0.52 2.18 -6.20
N ARG A 184 1.80 2.06 -6.53
CA ARG A 184 2.38 2.77 -7.69
C ARG A 184 2.67 1.82 -8.83
N LEU A 185 2.27 2.22 -10.03
CA LEU A 185 2.46 1.44 -11.26
C LEU A 185 3.16 2.29 -12.32
N ASN A 186 4.26 1.77 -12.84
CA ASN A 186 4.87 2.23 -14.08
C ASN A 186 4.28 1.48 -15.26
N MET A 187 3.46 2.20 -16.02
CA MET A 187 2.73 1.67 -17.16
C MET A 187 3.62 1.35 -18.37
N ASN A 188 4.90 1.74 -18.38
CA ASN A 188 5.84 1.39 -19.45
C ASN A 188 6.51 0.03 -19.21
N VAL A 189 6.39 -0.55 -18.02
CA VAL A 189 6.79 -1.94 -17.78
C VAL A 189 5.76 -2.86 -18.46
N ALA A 190 6.24 -3.72 -19.35
CA ALA A 190 5.39 -4.68 -20.03
C ALA A 190 4.94 -5.80 -19.06
N PRO A 191 3.73 -6.35 -19.21
CA PRO A 191 3.32 -7.53 -18.44
C PRO A 191 4.27 -8.71 -18.67
N THR A 192 4.64 -9.39 -17.59
CA THR A 192 5.49 -10.58 -17.66
C THR A 192 4.71 -11.80 -18.12
N ALA A 193 5.21 -12.50 -19.14
CA ALA A 193 4.55 -13.68 -19.72
C ALA A 193 4.46 -14.86 -18.75
N ASN A 194 5.48 -15.04 -17.90
CA ASN A 194 5.51 -16.04 -16.83
C ASN A 194 5.69 -15.34 -15.47
N PRO A 195 4.61 -14.84 -14.86
CA PRO A 195 4.66 -14.11 -13.60
C PRO A 195 5.35 -14.90 -12.48
N ASN A 196 6.31 -14.26 -11.80
CA ASN A 196 6.85 -14.79 -10.55
C ASN A 196 6.12 -14.15 -9.37
N ARG A 197 5.64 -14.97 -8.41
CA ARG A 197 4.95 -14.49 -7.21
C ARG A 197 5.78 -13.49 -6.40
N TYR A 198 7.11 -13.62 -6.42
CA TYR A 198 8.01 -12.72 -5.70
C TYR A 198 8.29 -11.38 -6.43
N GLY A 199 7.64 -11.14 -7.58
CA GLY A 199 7.71 -9.87 -8.30
C GLY A 199 9.13 -9.34 -8.47
N VAL A 200 9.34 -8.10 -8.07
CA VAL A 200 10.62 -7.39 -8.24
C VAL A 200 11.78 -8.10 -7.54
N LEU A 201 11.54 -8.78 -6.40
CA LEU A 201 12.59 -9.53 -5.70
C LEU A 201 13.14 -10.69 -6.54
N ALA A 202 12.33 -11.27 -7.43
CA ALA A 202 12.74 -12.32 -8.36
C ALA A 202 13.12 -11.78 -9.75
N GLY A 203 13.30 -10.46 -9.89
CA GLY A 203 13.61 -9.82 -11.18
C GLY A 203 12.41 -9.61 -12.11
N ASP A 204 11.19 -9.92 -11.66
CA ASP A 204 9.95 -9.68 -12.39
C ASP A 204 9.44 -8.26 -12.10
N LEU A 205 9.90 -7.30 -12.90
CA LEU A 205 9.56 -5.87 -12.72
C LEU A 205 8.07 -5.54 -12.92
N ALA A 206 7.27 -6.44 -13.47
CA ALA A 206 5.83 -6.25 -13.64
C ALA A 206 5.02 -6.69 -12.41
N GLY A 207 5.67 -7.29 -11.41
CA GLY A 207 5.06 -7.66 -10.15
C GLY A 207 5.26 -6.61 -9.05
N PHE A 208 4.69 -6.88 -7.88
CA PHE A 208 4.84 -6.05 -6.69
C PHE A 208 6.33 -5.74 -6.38
N PRO A 209 6.67 -4.49 -5.99
CA PRO A 209 5.78 -3.35 -5.76
C PRO A 209 5.42 -2.47 -6.99
N ASN A 210 5.66 -2.91 -8.23
CA ASN A 210 5.21 -2.16 -9.42
C ASN A 210 3.75 -2.51 -9.79
N GLY A 211 2.82 -1.93 -9.06
CA GLY A 211 1.44 -2.43 -9.02
C GLY A 211 1.37 -3.72 -8.21
N ARG A 212 0.28 -4.46 -8.36
CA ARG A 212 0.07 -5.75 -7.71
C ARG A 212 -0.81 -6.63 -8.57
N ARG A 213 -0.30 -7.79 -8.95
CA ARG A 213 -1.09 -8.85 -9.59
C ARG A 213 -1.73 -9.71 -8.51
N LEU A 214 -2.78 -10.45 -8.87
CA LEU A 214 -3.49 -11.32 -7.94
C LEU A 214 -2.58 -12.38 -7.29
N THR A 215 -1.57 -12.83 -8.03
CA THR A 215 -0.62 -13.87 -7.62
C THR A 215 0.62 -13.33 -6.91
N ASP A 216 0.80 -12.00 -6.85
CA ASP A 216 1.99 -11.42 -6.22
C ASP A 216 1.92 -11.62 -4.70
N ASP A 217 3.01 -12.11 -4.15
CA ASP A 217 3.25 -12.14 -2.72
C ASP A 217 3.47 -10.70 -2.24
N VAL A 218 2.80 -10.35 -1.15
CA VAL A 218 2.89 -9.03 -0.53
C VAL A 218 3.13 -9.14 0.97
N ILE A 219 3.34 -10.36 1.47
CA ILE A 219 3.61 -10.67 2.87
C ILE A 219 5.10 -10.96 3.03
N ASP A 220 5.66 -11.74 2.10
CA ASP A 220 7.08 -12.12 2.09
C ASP A 220 7.99 -11.00 1.53
N ILE A 221 7.41 -10.00 0.85
CA ILE A 221 8.11 -8.89 0.17
C ILE A 221 8.24 -7.66 1.07
#